data_AF-A0A427AN65-F1
#
_entry.id   AF-A0A427AN65-F1
#
_cell.length_a   1.000
_cell.length_b   1.000
_cell.length_c   1.000
_cell.angle_alpha   90.00
_cell.angle_beta   90.00
_cell.angle_gamma   90.00
#
_symmetry.space_group_name_H-M   'P 1'
#
loop_
_entity.id
_entity.type
_entity.pdbx_description
1 polymer ?
#
loop_
_entity_poly.entity_id
_entity_poly.type
_entity_poly.pdbx_seq_one_letter_code
_entity_poly.pdbx_strand_id
1 'polypeptide(L)'
;LLKRLSLHLKMGTWQTPMLGILFLMCWAATIQAEYIKYKDPNQPVNVRVKDLMKRMTLAEKIGQMTQIERKDASPQVLKDYFIGECLPNYHLKKIDLRSTYLSIFSIPCTVCQEDFVARIGAATALEVRATGIPYTFAPCIAVCRDPRWGRCYESYSEDHRVVQAMTQIILGLQGDIPANYTKDFPYVSGQ
;
A
#
# COMPACT_ATOMS: atom_id res chain seq x y z
N LEU A 1 31.29 -67.08 -61.92
CA LEU A 1 30.87 -67.09 -60.50
C LEU A 1 32.15 -67.07 -59.67
N LEU A 2 32.59 -66.06 -58.93
CA LEU A 2 31.98 -64.91 -58.26
C LEU A 2 33.04 -63.80 -58.12
N LYS A 3 32.69 -62.53 -58.37
CA LYS A 3 33.50 -61.36 -58.01
C LYS A 3 33.35 -61.11 -56.50
N ARG A 4 34.45 -61.21 -55.73
CA ARG A 4 34.48 -60.90 -54.30
C ARG A 4 34.65 -59.37 -54.13
N LEU A 5 33.55 -58.66 -53.91
CA LEU A 5 33.55 -57.25 -53.50
C LEU A 5 34.06 -57.17 -52.04
N SER A 6 35.18 -56.50 -51.82
CA SER A 6 35.65 -56.11 -50.49
C SER A 6 35.24 -54.65 -50.24
N LEU A 7 34.16 -54.46 -49.50
CA LEU A 7 33.70 -53.14 -49.04
C LEU A 7 34.55 -52.67 -47.85
N HIS A 8 35.33 -51.62 -48.06
CA HIS A 8 35.94 -50.84 -46.99
C HIS A 8 34.85 -50.02 -46.27
N LEU A 9 34.47 -50.43 -45.06
CA LEU A 9 33.70 -49.57 -44.15
C LEU A 9 34.63 -48.47 -43.61
N LYS A 10 34.39 -47.22 -44.01
CA LYS A 10 34.92 -46.03 -43.30
C LYS A 10 34.04 -45.79 -42.07
N MET A 11 34.59 -45.98 -40.88
CA MET A 11 33.97 -45.53 -39.62
C MET A 11 33.93 -44.00 -39.61
N GLY A 12 32.74 -43.43 -39.79
CA GLY A 12 32.50 -42.00 -39.67
C GLY A 12 32.56 -41.58 -38.20
N THR A 13 33.49 -40.69 -37.88
CA THR A 13 33.60 -39.99 -36.60
C THR A 13 32.42 -39.03 -36.41
N TRP A 14 31.32 -39.52 -35.86
CA TRP A 14 30.10 -38.75 -35.58
C TRP A 14 29.77 -38.77 -34.07
N GLN A 15 30.61 -38.21 -33.20
CA GLN A 15 30.25 -38.15 -31.76
C GLN A 15 30.62 -36.87 -30.98
N THR A 16 31.28 -35.86 -31.56
CA THR A 16 31.70 -34.67 -30.81
C THR A 16 30.81 -33.41 -30.89
N PRO A 17 29.97 -33.14 -31.93
CA PRO A 17 29.24 -31.87 -31.97
C PRO A 17 27.94 -31.87 -31.14
N MET A 18 27.32 -33.03 -30.91
CA MET A 18 26.02 -33.10 -30.20
C MET A 18 26.14 -32.86 -28.69
N LEU A 19 27.23 -33.33 -28.05
CA LEU A 19 27.47 -33.08 -26.62
C LEU A 19 27.77 -31.61 -26.34
N GLY A 20 28.53 -30.96 -27.22
CA GLY A 20 28.85 -29.53 -27.10
C GLY A 20 27.63 -28.64 -27.25
N ILE A 21 26.73 -28.96 -28.19
CA ILE A 21 25.45 -28.25 -28.39
C ILE A 21 24.54 -28.44 -27.16
N LEU A 22 24.47 -29.65 -26.58
CA LEU A 22 23.68 -29.91 -25.39
C LEU A 22 24.21 -29.15 -24.16
N PHE A 23 25.53 -29.07 -23.99
CA PHE A 23 26.16 -28.30 -22.91
C PHE A 23 25.92 -26.78 -23.07
N LEU A 24 25.95 -26.27 -24.30
CA LEU A 24 25.64 -24.86 -24.62
C LEU A 24 24.15 -24.54 -24.42
N MET A 25 23.25 -25.48 -24.72
CA MET A 25 21.82 -25.38 -24.43
C MET A 25 21.52 -25.42 -22.93
N CYS A 26 22.25 -26.22 -22.15
CA CYS A 26 22.13 -26.23 -20.69
C CYS A 26 22.65 -24.94 -20.04
N TRP A 27 23.66 -24.28 -20.60
CA TRP A 27 24.11 -22.94 -20.17
C TRP A 27 23.12 -21.84 -20.54
N ALA A 28 22.46 -21.94 -21.70
CA ALA A 28 21.40 -21.01 -22.08
C ALA A 28 20.13 -21.15 -21.21
N ALA A 29 19.94 -22.30 -20.56
CA ALA A 29 18.75 -22.59 -19.76
C ALA A 29 18.80 -22.04 -18.32
N THR A 30 19.93 -21.52 -17.83
CA THR A 30 20.01 -20.88 -16.51
C THR A 30 19.63 -19.41 -16.60
N ILE A 31 18.45 -19.11 -17.14
CA ILE A 31 17.79 -17.82 -16.87
C ILE A 31 16.95 -18.06 -15.61
N GLN A 32 17.59 -17.96 -14.44
CA GLN A 32 16.84 -17.86 -13.19
C GLN A 32 16.12 -16.52 -13.23
N ALA A 33 14.79 -16.54 -13.41
CA ALA A 33 13.98 -15.34 -13.24
C ALA A 33 14.32 -14.70 -11.88
N GLU A 34 14.71 -13.43 -11.87
CA GLU A 34 15.10 -12.74 -10.65
C GLU A 34 13.92 -12.76 -9.68
N TYR A 35 14.11 -13.34 -8.50
CA TYR A 35 13.06 -13.44 -7.49
C TYR A 35 12.72 -12.06 -6.92
N ILE A 36 11.47 -11.62 -7.13
CA ILE A 36 10.98 -10.28 -6.81
C ILE A 36 10.42 -10.23 -5.39
N LYS A 37 11.21 -9.72 -4.44
CA LYS A 37 10.87 -9.75 -3.01
C LYS A 37 9.67 -8.87 -2.67
N TYR A 38 9.52 -7.70 -3.29
CA TYR A 38 8.42 -6.80 -2.91
C TYR A 38 7.01 -7.36 -3.15
N LYS A 39 6.89 -8.33 -4.06
CA LYS A 39 5.62 -9.03 -4.37
C LYS A 39 5.32 -10.19 -3.43
N ASP A 40 6.30 -10.70 -2.68
CA ASP A 40 6.08 -11.82 -1.75
C ASP A 40 5.41 -11.32 -0.45
N PRO A 41 4.16 -11.74 -0.16
CA PRO A 41 3.47 -11.34 1.07
C PRO A 41 4.09 -11.93 2.34
N ASN A 42 4.89 -13.00 2.24
CA ASN A 42 5.53 -13.63 3.39
C ASN A 42 6.80 -12.87 3.86
N GLN A 43 7.30 -11.93 3.05
CA GLN A 43 8.44 -11.11 3.44
C GLN A 43 7.99 -9.96 4.36
N PRO A 44 8.81 -9.58 5.35
CA PRO A 44 8.56 -8.39 6.16
C PRO A 44 8.38 -7.13 5.32
N VAL A 45 7.46 -6.24 5.74
CA VAL A 45 7.11 -5.01 5.00
C VAL A 45 8.33 -4.17 4.64
N ASN A 46 9.26 -3.98 5.57
CA ASN A 46 10.50 -3.23 5.35
C ASN A 46 11.41 -3.84 4.26
N VAL A 47 11.50 -5.17 4.19
CA VAL A 47 12.26 -5.88 3.14
C VAL A 47 11.61 -5.65 1.77
N ARG A 48 10.28 -5.71 1.72
CA ARG A 48 9.51 -5.45 0.49
C ARG A 48 9.65 -4.01 0.03
N VAL A 49 9.54 -3.05 0.94
CA VAL A 49 9.73 -1.61 0.67
C VAL A 49 11.15 -1.34 0.16
N LYS A 50 12.18 -1.93 0.78
CA LYS A 50 13.57 -1.74 0.36
C LYS A 50 13.85 -2.29 -1.05
N ASP A 51 13.30 -3.47 -1.37
CA ASP A 51 13.40 -4.04 -2.72
C ASP A 51 12.65 -3.17 -3.76
N LEU A 52 11.44 -2.70 -3.43
CA LEU A 52 10.66 -1.80 -4.28
C LEU A 52 11.39 -0.47 -4.56
N MET A 53 11.84 0.21 -3.50
CA MET A 53 12.53 1.50 -3.61
C MET A 53 13.86 1.41 -4.37
N LYS A 54 14.51 0.23 -4.37
CA LYS A 54 15.71 -0.03 -5.18
C LYS A 54 15.40 -0.13 -6.67
N ARG A 55 14.21 -0.62 -7.03
CA ARG A 55 13.76 -0.80 -8.41
C ARG A 55 13.16 0.47 -9.02
N MET A 56 12.76 1.44 -8.19
CA MET A 56 12.19 2.71 -8.64
C MET A 56 13.25 3.75 -9.04
N THR A 57 12.98 4.45 -10.14
CA THR A 57 13.64 5.68 -10.58
C THR A 57 13.34 6.86 -9.64
N LEU A 58 14.10 7.95 -9.80
CA LEU A 58 13.84 9.19 -9.04
C LEU A 58 12.48 9.81 -9.39
N ALA A 59 12.10 9.80 -10.68
CA ALA A 59 10.82 10.32 -11.13
C ALA A 59 9.64 9.56 -10.52
N GLU A 60 9.71 8.22 -10.50
CA GLU A 60 8.68 7.39 -9.84
C GLU A 60 8.58 7.70 -8.34
N LYS A 61 9.71 7.90 -7.66
CA LYS A 61 9.71 8.28 -6.23
C LYS A 61 9.05 9.63 -6.00
N ILE A 62 9.33 10.62 -6.84
CA ILE A 62 8.69 11.94 -6.78
C ILE A 62 7.18 11.83 -7.05
N GLY A 63 6.77 11.02 -8.03
CA GLY A 63 5.37 10.74 -8.33
C GLY A 63 4.61 10.16 -7.14
N GLN A 64 5.22 9.22 -6.40
CA GLN A 64 4.63 8.66 -5.19
C GLN A 64 4.48 9.66 -4.03
N MET A 65 5.24 10.76 -4.02
CA MET A 65 5.11 11.84 -3.03
C MET A 65 4.02 12.87 -3.39
N THR A 66 3.34 12.69 -4.52
CA THR A 66 2.36 13.63 -5.04
C THR A 66 0.94 13.15 -4.80
N GLN A 67 0.13 14.02 -4.22
CA GLN A 67 -1.30 13.83 -4.02
C GLN A 67 -2.07 14.85 -4.86
N ILE A 68 -2.99 14.37 -5.72
CA ILE A 68 -3.77 15.24 -6.63
C ILE A 68 -5.27 15.13 -6.36
N GLU A 69 -6.02 16.16 -6.74
CA GLU A 69 -7.48 16.10 -6.69
C GLU A 69 -8.08 15.23 -7.81
N ARG A 70 -9.21 14.57 -7.54
CA ARG A 70 -9.90 13.73 -8.54
C ARG A 70 -10.19 14.44 -9.86
N LYS A 71 -10.46 15.74 -9.81
CA LYS A 71 -10.77 16.57 -10.98
C LYS A 71 -9.61 16.61 -11.99
N ASP A 72 -8.37 16.51 -11.51
CA ASP A 72 -7.16 16.57 -12.31
C ASP A 72 -6.58 15.16 -12.60
N ALA A 73 -7.16 14.12 -11.98
CA ALA A 73 -6.69 12.73 -12.05
C ALA A 73 -7.29 11.95 -13.24
N SER A 74 -6.79 12.17 -14.46
CA SER A 74 -7.07 11.24 -15.56
C SER A 74 -6.25 9.96 -15.41
N PRO A 75 -6.73 8.78 -15.87
CA PRO A 75 -5.94 7.54 -15.82
C PRO A 75 -4.58 7.67 -16.51
N GLN A 76 -4.52 8.49 -17.55
CA GLN A 76 -3.29 8.79 -18.29
C GLN A 76 -2.32 9.60 -17.43
N VAL A 77 -2.79 10.67 -16.77
CA VAL A 77 -1.97 11.49 -15.86
C VAL A 77 -1.43 10.66 -14.69
N LEU A 78 -2.26 9.81 -14.10
CA LEU A 78 -1.82 8.92 -13.02
C LEU A 78 -0.68 8.00 -13.46
N LYS A 79 -0.77 7.48 -14.69
CA LYS A 79 0.21 6.57 -15.26
C LYS A 79 1.50 7.28 -15.68
N ASP A 80 1.39 8.42 -16.34
CA ASP A 80 2.53 9.14 -16.92
C ASP A 80 3.41 9.79 -15.86
N TYR A 81 2.80 10.24 -14.76
CA TYR A 81 3.51 10.90 -13.65
C TYR A 81 3.72 10.00 -12.43
N PHE A 82 3.38 8.71 -12.52
CA PHE A 82 3.54 7.74 -11.44
C PHE A 82 2.91 8.21 -10.11
N ILE A 83 1.75 8.87 -10.20
CA ILE A 83 1.09 9.50 -9.06
C ILE A 83 0.71 8.44 -8.04
N GLY A 84 1.16 8.64 -6.79
CA GLY A 84 0.90 7.71 -5.68
C GLY A 84 -0.52 7.81 -5.14
N GLU A 85 -1.12 9.01 -5.18
CA GLU A 85 -2.40 9.24 -4.52
C GLU A 85 -3.31 10.20 -5.28
N CYS A 86 -4.60 9.85 -5.30
CA CYS A 86 -5.68 10.70 -5.78
C CYS A 86 -6.69 10.90 -4.66
N LEU A 87 -7.00 12.15 -4.34
CA LEU A 87 -8.09 12.50 -3.44
C LEU A 87 -9.43 12.16 -4.08
N PRO A 88 -10.40 11.62 -3.35
CA PRO A 88 -11.75 11.37 -3.86
C PRO A 88 -12.47 12.68 -4.19
N ASN A 89 -13.38 12.65 -5.16
CA ASN A 89 -14.29 13.78 -5.38
C ASN A 89 -15.34 13.83 -4.26
N TYR A 90 -15.17 14.75 -3.31
CA TYR A 90 -16.10 14.96 -2.20
C TYR A 90 -17.50 15.43 -2.63
N HIS A 91 -17.68 15.83 -3.90
CA HIS A 91 -18.97 16.26 -4.43
C HIS A 91 -19.91 15.13 -4.90
N LEU A 92 -19.44 13.89 -5.11
CA LEU A 92 -20.23 12.89 -5.85
C LEU A 92 -20.45 11.53 -5.14
N LYS A 93 -19.88 11.28 -3.95
CA LYS A 93 -20.27 10.10 -3.18
C LYS A 93 -21.43 10.45 -2.24
N LYS A 94 -22.66 10.27 -2.75
CA LYS A 94 -23.93 10.14 -2.00
C LYS A 94 -23.97 8.87 -1.09
N ILE A 95 -22.84 8.25 -0.83
CA ILE A 95 -22.72 7.29 0.28
C ILE A 95 -22.71 8.16 1.54
N ASP A 96 -23.37 7.72 2.59
CA ASP A 96 -23.71 8.44 3.83
C ASP A 96 -22.52 8.93 4.68
N LEU A 97 -21.41 9.31 4.05
CA LEU A 97 -20.25 9.95 4.62
C LEU A 97 -20.58 11.31 5.27
N ARG A 98 -21.76 11.88 5.04
CA ARG A 98 -22.22 13.09 5.75
C ARG A 98 -22.43 12.85 7.24
N SER A 99 -22.93 11.67 7.61
CA SER A 99 -23.08 11.28 9.02
C SER A 99 -21.71 10.97 9.64
N THR A 100 -20.81 10.37 8.86
CA THR A 100 -19.51 9.83 9.30
C THR A 100 -18.41 10.89 9.43
N TYR A 101 -18.27 11.81 8.47
CA TYR A 101 -17.27 12.88 8.59
C TYR A 101 -17.70 13.93 9.62
N LEU A 102 -18.99 14.30 9.67
CA LEU A 102 -19.47 15.27 10.64
C LEU A 102 -19.40 14.71 12.08
N SER A 103 -19.63 13.40 12.25
CA SER A 103 -19.50 12.78 13.58
C SER A 103 -18.08 12.69 14.08
N ILE A 104 -17.04 12.52 13.24
CA ILE A 104 -15.65 12.50 13.75
C ILE A 104 -15.17 13.89 14.16
N PHE A 105 -15.53 14.92 13.39
CA PHE A 105 -15.07 16.28 13.66
C PHE A 105 -15.85 16.97 14.78
N SER A 106 -17.11 16.61 15.01
CA SER A 106 -17.98 17.33 15.94
C SER A 106 -18.60 16.44 17.02
N ILE A 107 -17.84 15.52 17.63
CA ILE A 107 -18.32 14.79 18.81
C ILE A 107 -18.46 15.80 19.97
N PRO A 108 -19.68 16.05 20.47
CA PRO A 108 -19.88 16.97 21.59
C PRO A 108 -19.27 16.40 22.87
N CYS A 109 -18.67 17.28 23.68
CA CYS A 109 -18.02 16.99 24.97
C CYS A 109 -18.88 16.14 25.93
N THR A 110 -20.21 16.17 25.77
CA THR A 110 -21.18 15.44 26.60
C THR A 110 -21.18 13.91 26.40
N VAL A 111 -20.56 13.39 25.33
CA VAL A 111 -20.49 11.95 25.02
C VAL A 111 -19.03 11.44 24.95
N CYS A 112 -18.10 12.18 25.56
CA CYS A 112 -16.66 11.86 25.61
C CYS A 112 -16.33 10.64 26.49
N GLN A 113 -16.89 9.48 26.17
CA GLN A 113 -16.40 8.19 26.64
C GLN A 113 -15.43 7.61 25.61
N GLU A 114 -14.26 7.21 26.09
CA GLU A 114 -13.16 6.63 25.29
C GLU A 114 -13.65 5.47 24.40
N ASP A 115 -14.41 4.54 24.98
CA ASP A 115 -14.94 3.36 24.29
C ASP A 115 -15.93 3.72 23.17
N PHE A 116 -16.73 4.77 23.37
CA PHE A 116 -17.71 5.18 22.36
C PHE A 116 -17.03 5.77 21.12
N VAL A 117 -16.01 6.58 21.35
CA VAL A 117 -15.23 7.25 20.30
C VAL A 117 -14.43 6.23 19.48
N ALA A 118 -13.87 5.20 20.13
CA ALA A 118 -13.24 4.08 19.43
C ALA A 118 -14.23 3.32 18.53
N ARG A 119 -15.46 3.08 19.00
CA ARG A 119 -16.52 2.43 18.20
C ARG A 119 -16.95 3.25 16.99
N ILE A 120 -17.03 4.58 17.12
CA ILE A 120 -17.25 5.48 15.98
C ILE A 120 -16.12 5.35 14.96
N GLY A 121 -14.86 5.31 15.43
CA GLY A 121 -13.70 5.08 14.59
C GLY A 121 -13.82 3.77 13.80
N ALA A 122 -14.18 2.67 14.47
CA ALA A 122 -14.34 1.36 13.84
C ALA A 122 -15.46 1.32 12.79
N ALA A 123 -16.61 1.92 13.09
CA ALA A 123 -17.72 2.04 12.13
C ALA A 123 -17.31 2.88 10.91
N THR A 124 -16.65 4.02 11.14
CA THR A 124 -16.13 4.86 10.06
C THR A 124 -15.13 4.11 9.18
N ALA A 125 -14.19 3.39 9.78
CA ALA A 125 -13.19 2.64 9.04
C ALA A 125 -13.84 1.57 8.14
N LEU A 126 -14.90 0.90 8.62
CA LEU A 126 -15.66 -0.04 7.82
C LEU A 126 -16.30 0.63 6.59
N GLU A 127 -16.96 1.78 6.77
CA GLU A 127 -17.59 2.51 5.68
C GLU A 127 -16.57 3.04 4.67
N VAL A 128 -15.47 3.63 5.14
CA VAL A 128 -14.39 4.18 4.30
C VAL A 128 -13.77 3.06 3.46
N ARG A 129 -13.46 1.91 4.08
CA ARG A 129 -12.96 0.72 3.38
C ARG A 129 -13.96 0.17 2.37
N ALA A 130 -15.26 0.16 2.68
CA ALA A 130 -16.31 -0.27 1.73
C ALA A 130 -16.33 0.59 0.46
N THR A 131 -15.84 1.83 0.52
CA THR A 131 -15.69 2.69 -0.66
C THR A 131 -14.40 2.48 -1.46
N GLY A 132 -13.52 1.59 -1.00
CA GLY A 132 -12.20 1.30 -1.57
C GLY A 132 -11.10 2.29 -1.18
N ILE A 133 -11.37 3.20 -0.24
CA ILE A 133 -10.41 4.20 0.23
C ILE A 133 -9.74 3.64 1.50
N PRO A 134 -8.39 3.56 1.57
CA PRO A 134 -7.69 2.98 2.72
C PRO A 134 -7.24 4.02 3.76
N TYR A 135 -7.60 5.30 3.60
CA TYR A 135 -7.16 6.40 4.47
C TYR A 135 -8.30 7.36 4.80
N THR A 136 -8.10 8.17 5.85
CA THR A 136 -8.98 9.29 6.20
C THR A 136 -8.16 10.44 6.80
N PHE A 137 -8.61 11.68 6.61
CA PHE A 137 -7.99 12.87 7.23
C PHE A 137 -8.62 13.17 8.58
N ALA A 138 -8.56 12.20 9.49
CA ALA A 138 -9.18 12.28 10.80
C ALA A 138 -8.38 11.48 11.82
N PRO A 139 -8.45 11.82 13.12
CA PRO A 139 -9.20 12.92 13.73
C PRO A 139 -8.48 14.28 13.66
N CYS A 140 -9.21 15.37 13.93
CA CYS A 140 -8.61 16.68 14.21
C CYS A 140 -8.29 16.79 15.70
N ILE A 141 -7.01 16.66 16.05
CA ILE A 141 -6.53 16.73 17.45
C ILE A 141 -6.13 18.14 17.88
N ALA A 142 -6.63 19.16 17.18
CA ALA A 142 -6.36 20.54 17.55
C ALA A 142 -7.07 20.88 18.86
N VAL A 143 -6.45 21.71 19.69
CA VAL A 143 -7.03 22.24 20.91
C VAL A 143 -7.57 23.64 20.62
N CYS A 144 -8.89 23.80 20.57
CA CYS A 144 -9.48 25.10 20.28
C CYS A 144 -9.39 26.03 21.50
N ARG A 145 -8.51 27.04 21.44
CA ARG A 145 -8.34 28.05 22.52
C ARG A 145 -9.14 29.34 22.28
N ASP A 146 -9.48 29.62 21.04
CA ASP A 146 -10.23 30.81 20.64
C ASP A 146 -11.44 30.37 19.79
N PRO A 147 -12.68 30.59 20.26
CA PRO A 147 -13.88 30.16 19.54
C PRO A 147 -14.08 30.89 18.20
N ARG A 148 -13.38 32.00 17.95
CA ARG A 148 -13.39 32.69 16.66
C ARG A 148 -12.61 31.92 15.60
N TRP A 149 -11.82 30.92 15.99
CA TRP A 149 -11.15 30.05 15.05
C TRP A 149 -12.20 29.29 14.23
N GLY A 150 -12.26 29.54 12.92
CA GLY A 150 -13.32 29.00 12.05
C GLY A 150 -13.37 27.48 11.92
N ARG A 151 -12.40 26.75 12.49
CA ARG A 151 -12.35 25.28 12.57
C ARG A 151 -12.50 24.76 14.01
N CYS A 152 -12.91 25.62 14.95
CA CYS A 152 -13.10 25.23 16.35
C CYS A 152 -14.11 24.08 16.49
N TYR A 153 -15.08 23.97 15.58
CA TYR A 153 -16.05 22.87 15.53
C TYR A 153 -15.46 21.50 15.21
N GLU A 154 -14.20 21.45 14.75
CA GLU A 154 -13.45 20.21 14.50
C GLU A 154 -12.64 19.75 15.73
N SER A 155 -12.54 20.60 16.76
CA SER A 155 -11.81 20.30 17.99
C SER A 155 -12.74 19.66 19.01
N TYR A 156 -12.25 18.64 19.72
CA TYR A 156 -13.01 18.01 20.80
C TYR A 156 -13.16 18.90 22.05
N SER A 157 -12.19 19.77 22.33
CA SER A 157 -12.19 20.61 23.53
C SER A 157 -11.09 21.68 23.50
N GLU A 158 -11.22 22.68 24.39
CA GLU A 158 -10.13 23.58 24.78
C GLU A 158 -9.15 22.94 25.78
N ASP A 159 -9.56 21.86 26.45
CA ASP A 159 -8.71 21.09 27.37
C ASP A 159 -7.96 19.99 26.61
N HIS A 160 -6.63 20.03 26.69
CA HIS A 160 -5.75 19.06 26.07
C HIS A 160 -5.94 17.64 26.60
N ARG A 161 -6.38 17.46 27.86
CA ARG A 161 -6.61 16.14 28.46
C ARG A 161 -7.77 15.42 27.79
N VAL A 162 -8.84 16.16 27.49
CA VAL A 162 -9.99 15.64 26.76
C VAL A 162 -9.58 15.29 25.34
N VAL A 163 -8.87 16.19 24.64
CA VAL A 163 -8.38 15.91 23.28
C VAL A 163 -7.47 14.68 23.24
N GLN A 164 -6.61 14.50 24.25
CA GLN A 164 -5.78 13.31 24.38
C GLN A 164 -6.61 12.04 24.57
N ALA A 165 -7.62 12.05 25.43
CA ALA A 165 -8.52 10.90 25.62
C ALA A 165 -9.28 10.54 24.34
N MET A 166 -9.65 11.53 23.52
CA MET A 166 -10.35 11.29 22.24
C MET A 166 -9.46 10.64 21.16
N THR A 167 -8.13 10.55 21.37
CA THR A 167 -7.23 9.86 20.43
C THR A 167 -7.51 8.36 20.30
N GLN A 168 -8.36 7.78 21.17
CA GLN A 168 -8.88 6.42 21.05
C GLN A 168 -9.57 6.14 19.72
N ILE A 169 -10.10 7.18 19.05
CA ILE A 169 -10.61 7.03 17.68
C ILE A 169 -9.56 6.53 16.69
N ILE A 170 -8.27 6.82 16.92
CA ILE A 170 -7.17 6.35 16.07
C ILE A 170 -7.08 4.82 16.13
N LEU A 171 -7.27 4.22 17.31
CA LEU A 171 -7.32 2.76 17.44
C LEU A 171 -8.57 2.19 16.77
N GLY A 172 -9.72 2.88 16.87
CA GLY A 172 -10.92 2.51 16.12
C GLY A 172 -10.69 2.52 14.60
N LEU A 173 -9.98 3.52 14.09
CA LEU A 173 -9.71 3.68 12.66
C LEU A 173 -8.67 2.67 12.13
N GLN A 174 -7.57 2.47 12.87
CA GLN A 174 -6.44 1.66 12.43
C GLN A 174 -6.46 0.22 12.92
N GLY A 175 -7.30 -0.12 13.89
CA GLY A 175 -7.27 -1.40 14.62
C GLY A 175 -6.25 -1.43 15.75
N ASP A 176 -6.32 -2.50 16.54
CA ASP A 176 -5.46 -2.69 17.72
C ASP A 176 -4.01 -3.00 17.33
N ILE A 177 -3.08 -2.38 18.05
CA ILE A 177 -1.64 -2.59 17.89
C ILE A 177 -1.28 -3.96 18.49
N PRO A 178 -0.64 -4.88 17.75
CA PRO A 178 -0.24 -6.17 18.29
C PRO A 178 0.85 -6.01 19.36
N ALA A 179 0.84 -6.90 20.36
CA ALA A 179 1.74 -6.80 21.52
C ALA A 179 3.24 -6.77 21.18
N ASN A 180 3.64 -7.37 20.05
CA ASN A 180 5.04 -7.44 19.59
C ASN A 180 5.42 -6.29 18.65
N TYR A 181 4.64 -5.22 18.58
CA TYR A 181 4.89 -4.11 17.68
C TYR A 181 6.01 -3.18 18.19
N THR A 182 6.95 -2.85 17.31
CA THR A 182 8.04 -1.90 17.60
C THR A 182 7.50 -0.48 17.64
N LYS A 183 7.67 0.20 18.78
CA LYS A 183 7.09 1.52 19.08
C LYS A 183 7.51 2.65 18.11
N ASP A 184 8.61 2.49 17.39
CA ASP A 184 9.18 3.55 16.55
C ASP A 184 8.55 3.66 15.14
N PHE A 185 7.57 2.81 14.83
CA PHE A 185 6.90 2.81 13.52
C PHE A 185 5.40 3.11 13.66
N PRO A 186 4.74 3.72 12.66
CA PRO A 186 3.29 3.86 12.64
C PRO A 186 2.62 2.50 12.37
N TYR A 187 1.76 2.05 13.29
CA TYR A 187 0.98 0.84 13.08
C TYR A 187 -0.13 1.10 12.08
N VAL A 188 -0.18 0.28 11.03
CA VAL A 188 -1.28 0.24 10.07
C VAL A 188 -1.74 -1.22 10.00
N SER A 189 -2.90 -1.53 10.58
CA SER A 189 -3.50 -2.84 10.30
C SER A 189 -4.03 -2.81 8.86
N GLY A 190 -3.62 -3.76 8.05
CA GLY A 190 -4.06 -3.89 6.65
C GLY A 190 -5.40 -4.61 6.51
N GLN A 191 -6.26 -4.58 7.53
CA GLN A 191 -7.56 -5.27 7.55
C GLN A 191 -8.67 -4.41 6.97
#